data_AF-A0A8I1WR18-F1
#
_entry.id   AF-A0A8I1WR18-F1
#
_cell.length_a   1.000
_cell.length_b   1.000
_cell.length_c   1.000
_cell.angle_alpha   90.00
_cell.angle_beta   90.00
_cell.angle_gamma   90.00
#
_symmetry.space_group_name_H-M   'P 1'
#
loop_
_entity.id
_entity.type
_entity.pdbx_description
1 polymer ?
#
loop_
_entity_poly.entity_id
_entity_poly.type
_entity_poly.pdbx_seq_one_letter_code
_entity_poly.pdbx_strand_id
1 'polypeptide(L)'
;MGRMNFISKIIKAISIARRISKSHDLLAEGKVNLADKEIDELFEIYQKPLPDDLAFAGYVRYRAKRFGDAVLLYKKSLTLIEESTKLNQDTKNYLKVYIRKPMAVSLAMTQERSDVFDSLSQLEIVINLNNVPERIKSVHKISNLENSENVKLTT
;
A
#
# COMPACT_ATOMS: atom_id res chain seq x y z
N MET A 1 20.02 -3.68 -23.68
CA MET A 1 18.86 -3.10 -22.96
C MET A 1 18.79 -1.60 -23.24
N GLY A 2 17.97 -1.19 -24.20
CA GLY A 2 17.94 0.18 -24.72
C GLY A 2 17.43 1.20 -23.68
N ARG A 3 18.07 2.37 -23.63
CA ARG A 3 17.61 3.53 -22.84
C ARG A 3 16.19 3.89 -23.28
N MET A 4 15.19 3.54 -22.47
CA MET A 4 13.82 4.00 -22.66
C MET A 4 13.78 5.54 -22.69
N ASN A 5 13.26 6.11 -23.78
CA ASN A 5 13.13 7.55 -23.99
C ASN A 5 12.31 8.20 -22.86
N PHE A 6 12.67 9.42 -22.44
CA PHE A 6 12.05 10.17 -21.35
C PHE A 6 10.51 10.25 -21.47
N ILE A 7 10.01 10.44 -22.69
CA ILE A 7 8.57 10.45 -23.01
C ILE A 7 7.90 9.12 -22.65
N SER A 8 8.54 7.98 -22.92
CA SER A 8 8.01 6.66 -22.57
C SER A 8 7.91 6.46 -21.06
N LYS A 9 8.87 7.00 -20.28
CA LYS A 9 8.84 6.95 -18.82
C LYS A 9 7.66 7.76 -18.26
N ILE A 10 7.42 8.95 -18.80
CA ILE A 10 6.29 9.81 -18.42
C ILE A 10 4.96 9.11 -18.73
N ILE A 11 4.79 8.59 -19.94
CA ILE A 11 3.56 7.89 -20.34
C ILE A 11 3.28 6.71 -19.42
N LYS A 12 4.31 5.92 -19.06
CA LYS A 12 4.15 4.82 -18.11
C LYS A 12 3.76 5.30 -16.71
N ALA A 13 4.41 6.35 -16.19
CA ALA A 13 4.08 6.91 -14.88
C ALA A 13 2.63 7.43 -14.82
N ILE A 14 2.17 8.12 -15.86
CA ILE A 14 0.78 8.59 -15.97
C ILE A 14 -0.19 7.40 -16.03
N SER A 15 0.13 6.37 -16.83
CA SER A 15 -0.69 5.16 -16.94
C SER A 15 -0.85 4.45 -15.60
N ILE A 16 0.24 4.30 -14.85
CA ILE A 16 0.24 3.72 -13.50
C ILE A 16 -0.66 4.53 -12.57
N ALA A 17 -0.43 5.84 -12.48
CA ALA A 17 -1.21 6.72 -11.61
C ALA A 17 -2.71 6.67 -11.94
N ARG A 18 -3.06 6.62 -13.24
CA ARG A 18 -4.44 6.53 -13.70
C ARG A 18 -5.12 5.22 -13.30
N ARG A 19 -4.42 4.09 -13.42
CA ARG A 19 -4.97 2.78 -13.04
C ARG A 19 -5.15 2.65 -11.52
N ILE A 20 -4.20 3.15 -10.73
CA ILE A 20 -4.34 3.23 -9.27
C ILE A 20 -5.55 4.08 -8.90
N SER A 21 -5.69 5.28 -9.48
CA SER A 21 -6.85 6.16 -9.25
C SER A 21 -8.16 5.47 -9.60
N LYS A 22 -8.23 4.82 -10.77
CA LYS A 22 -9.44 4.10 -11.21
C LYS A 22 -9.80 2.96 -10.25
N SER A 23 -8.81 2.18 -9.81
CA SER A 23 -9.02 1.12 -8.83
C SER A 23 -9.51 1.65 -7.49
N HIS A 24 -8.97 2.79 -7.04
CA HIS A 24 -9.43 3.49 -5.84
C HIS A 24 -10.89 3.94 -5.95
N ASP A 25 -11.29 4.56 -7.07
CA ASP A 25 -12.66 5.01 -7.29
C ASP A 25 -13.63 3.82 -7.33
N LEU A 26 -13.25 2.73 -7.99
CA LEU A 26 -14.02 1.49 -8.00
C LEU A 26 -14.19 0.89 -6.60
N LEU A 27 -13.16 0.93 -5.75
CA LEU A 27 -13.27 0.51 -4.35
C LEU A 27 -14.24 1.40 -3.56
N ALA A 28 -14.22 2.71 -3.79
CA ALA A 28 -15.14 3.65 -3.13
C ALA A 28 -16.60 3.39 -3.53
N GLU A 29 -16.85 2.97 -4.76
CA GLU A 29 -18.16 2.54 -5.26
C GLU A 29 -18.56 1.10 -4.86
N GLY A 30 -17.71 0.40 -4.11
CA GLY A 30 -17.95 -1.00 -3.73
C GLY A 30 -17.75 -2.02 -4.86
N LYS A 31 -17.25 -1.60 -6.02
CA LYS A 31 -16.99 -2.43 -7.20
C LYS A 31 -15.65 -3.17 -7.08
N VAL A 32 -15.52 -3.98 -6.04
CA VAL A 32 -14.28 -4.63 -5.64
C VAL A 32 -13.66 -5.49 -6.75
N ASN A 33 -14.45 -6.31 -7.45
CA ASN A 33 -13.93 -7.18 -8.51
C ASN A 33 -13.33 -6.39 -9.68
N LEU A 34 -13.91 -5.22 -10.00
CA LEU A 34 -13.38 -4.35 -11.05
C LEU A 34 -12.11 -3.66 -10.60
N ALA A 35 -12.05 -3.22 -9.33
CA ALA A 35 -10.84 -2.67 -8.74
C ALA A 35 -9.69 -3.68 -8.75
N ASP A 36 -9.98 -4.95 -8.42
CA ASP A 36 -9.04 -6.07 -8.44
C ASP A 36 -8.46 -6.31 -9.84
N LYS A 37 -9.35 -6.34 -10.84
CA LYS A 37 -8.95 -6.49 -12.25
C LYS A 37 -8.02 -5.36 -12.72
N GLU A 38 -8.29 -4.12 -12.35
CA GLU A 38 -7.41 -2.99 -12.69
C GLU A 38 -6.01 -3.14 -12.09
N ILE A 39 -5.90 -3.72 -10.88
CA ILE A 39 -4.61 -4.01 -10.26
C ILE A 39 -3.90 -5.16 -10.96
N ASP A 40 -4.60 -6.23 -11.35
CA ASP A 40 -4.00 -7.31 -12.14
C ASP A 40 -3.37 -6.77 -13.43
N GLU A 41 -4.15 -6.03 -14.24
CA GLU A 41 -3.69 -5.45 -15.49
C GLU A 41 -2.54 -4.44 -15.30
N LEU A 42 -2.56 -3.67 -14.20
CA LEU A 42 -1.48 -2.75 -13.87
C LEU A 42 -0.18 -3.52 -13.58
N PHE A 43 -0.25 -4.57 -12.77
CA PHE A 43 0.93 -5.29 -12.29
C PHE A 43 1.56 -6.20 -13.35
N GLU A 44 0.84 -6.56 -14.41
CA GLU A 44 1.42 -7.21 -15.59
C GLU A 44 2.48 -6.34 -16.29
N ILE A 45 2.28 -5.02 -16.31
CA ILE A 45 3.17 -4.08 -17.01
C ILE A 45 4.06 -3.27 -16.05
N TYR A 46 3.73 -3.26 -14.75
CA TYR A 46 4.44 -2.47 -13.76
C TYR A 46 5.52 -3.26 -13.03
N GLN A 47 6.70 -3.37 -13.66
CA GLN A 47 7.78 -4.22 -13.17
C GLN A 47 8.47 -3.76 -11.86
N LYS A 48 8.35 -2.48 -11.49
CA LYS A 48 8.99 -1.92 -10.30
C LYS A 48 8.02 -1.03 -9.53
N PRO A 49 6.99 -1.63 -8.90
CA PRO A 49 5.99 -0.89 -8.16
C PRO A 49 6.60 -0.19 -6.96
N LEU A 50 6.11 1.01 -6.64
CA LEU A 50 6.50 1.71 -5.43
C LEU A 50 5.93 1.00 -4.19
N PRO A 51 6.54 1.19 -3.01
CA PRO A 51 6.04 0.60 -1.77
C PRO A 51 4.57 0.94 -1.46
N ASP A 52 4.15 2.18 -1.71
CA ASP A 52 2.76 2.63 -1.53
C ASP A 52 1.81 1.99 -2.55
N ASP A 53 2.20 1.88 -3.82
CA ASP A 53 1.40 1.16 -4.83
C ASP A 53 1.18 -0.32 -4.45
N LEU A 54 2.21 -0.97 -3.91
CA LEU A 54 2.12 -2.34 -3.38
C LEU A 54 1.19 -2.44 -2.17
N ALA A 55 1.26 -1.47 -1.25
CA ALA A 55 0.38 -1.43 -0.08
C ALA A 55 -1.09 -1.28 -0.52
N PHE A 56 -1.37 -0.40 -1.49
CA PHE A 56 -2.70 -0.22 -2.04
C PHE A 56 -3.19 -1.48 -2.77
N ALA A 57 -2.36 -2.07 -3.64
CA ALA A 57 -2.69 -3.30 -4.33
C ALA A 57 -3.01 -4.44 -3.34
N GLY A 58 -2.22 -4.59 -2.27
CA GLY A 58 -2.50 -5.54 -1.19
C GLY A 58 -3.86 -5.30 -0.54
N TYR A 59 -4.24 -4.03 -0.34
CA TYR A 59 -5.55 -3.67 0.19
C TYR A 59 -6.69 -4.01 -0.77
N VAL A 60 -6.52 -3.79 -2.07
CA VAL A 60 -7.48 -4.23 -3.09
C VAL A 60 -7.67 -5.75 -3.01
N ARG A 61 -6.58 -6.53 -2.95
CA ARG A 61 -6.66 -8.00 -2.81
C ARG A 61 -7.37 -8.43 -1.54
N TYR A 62 -7.06 -7.78 -0.42
CA TYR A 62 -7.75 -8.01 0.86
C TYR A 62 -9.26 -7.78 0.72
N ARG A 63 -9.67 -6.66 0.10
CA ARG A 63 -11.09 -6.36 -0.15
C ARG A 63 -11.74 -7.38 -1.08
N ALA A 64 -11.00 -7.89 -2.06
CA ALA A 64 -11.42 -8.95 -2.97
C ALA A 64 -11.36 -10.36 -2.36
N LYS A 65 -11.01 -10.49 -1.07
CA LYS A 65 -10.84 -11.77 -0.35
C LYS A 65 -9.74 -12.68 -0.93
N ARG A 66 -8.81 -12.13 -1.71
CA ARG A 66 -7.59 -12.80 -2.19
C ARG A 66 -6.49 -12.68 -1.14
N PHE A 67 -6.72 -13.30 0.01
CA PHE A 67 -5.90 -13.05 1.21
C PHE A 67 -4.43 -13.47 1.05
N GLY A 68 -4.14 -14.58 0.37
CA GLY A 68 -2.75 -14.99 0.09
C GLY A 68 -1.99 -13.96 -0.75
N ASP A 69 -2.62 -13.46 -1.82
CA ASP A 69 -2.04 -12.43 -2.68
C ASP A 69 -1.86 -11.10 -1.91
N ALA A 70 -2.81 -10.77 -1.03
CA ALA A 70 -2.71 -9.60 -0.16
C ALA A 70 -1.47 -9.71 0.75
N VAL A 71 -1.26 -10.85 1.41
CA VAL A 71 -0.09 -11.10 2.27
C VAL A 71 1.22 -10.96 1.49
N LEU A 72 1.30 -11.53 0.28
CA LEU A 72 2.49 -11.43 -0.56
C LEU A 72 2.83 -9.98 -0.90
N LEU A 73 1.83 -9.20 -1.32
CA LEU A 73 2.01 -7.78 -1.65
C LEU A 73 2.38 -6.95 -0.42
N TYR A 74 1.77 -7.22 0.74
CA TYR A 74 2.11 -6.55 1.99
C TYR A 74 3.53 -6.85 2.46
N LYS A 75 3.97 -8.11 2.43
CA LYS A 75 5.36 -8.48 2.75
C LYS A 75 6.34 -7.69 1.88
N LYS A 76 6.12 -7.68 0.56
CA LYS A 76 6.96 -6.94 -0.39
C LYS A 76 6.92 -5.43 -0.15
N SER A 77 5.75 -4.88 0.12
CA SER A 77 5.59 -3.46 0.45
C SER A 77 6.39 -3.09 1.70
N LEU A 78 6.25 -3.84 2.80
CA LEU A 78 6.93 -3.58 4.06
C LEU A 78 8.46 -3.60 3.91
N THR A 79 9.01 -4.57 3.17
CA THR A 79 10.45 -4.61 2.85
C THR A 79 10.89 -3.35 2.11
N LEU A 80 10.17 -2.96 1.05
CA LEU A 80 10.53 -1.77 0.25
C LEU A 80 10.29 -0.45 1.00
N ILE A 81 9.33 -0.39 1.92
CA ILE A 81 9.13 0.76 2.81
C ILE A 81 10.37 0.97 3.66
N GLU A 82 10.89 -0.11 4.26
CA GLU A 82 12.06 -0.04 5.13
C GLU A 82 13.30 0.42 4.35
N GLU A 83 13.56 -0.21 3.20
CA GLU A 83 14.70 0.07 2.33
C GLU A 83 14.62 1.43 1.61
N SER A 84 13.44 2.05 1.54
CA SER A 84 13.25 3.28 0.76
C SER A 84 14.02 4.45 1.34
N THR A 85 14.87 5.07 0.52
CA THR A 85 15.54 6.34 0.81
C THR A 85 14.72 7.56 0.38
N LYS A 86 13.57 7.34 -0.28
CA LYS A 86 12.71 8.40 -0.82
C LYS A 86 11.56 8.78 0.11
N LEU A 87 11.23 7.90 1.06
CA LEU A 87 10.17 8.13 2.04
C LEU A 87 10.77 8.64 3.34
N ASN A 88 10.20 9.72 3.89
CA ASN A 88 10.51 10.14 5.25
C ASN A 88 9.96 9.14 6.28
N GLN A 89 10.45 9.20 7.52
CA GLN A 89 10.09 8.23 8.56
C GLN A 89 8.60 8.25 8.89
N ASP A 90 7.96 9.42 8.93
CA ASP A 90 6.52 9.55 9.20
C ASP A 90 5.68 8.85 8.14
N THR A 91 6.06 8.98 6.86
CA THR A 91 5.37 8.31 5.74
C THR A 91 5.58 6.80 5.79
N LYS A 92 6.79 6.34 6.11
CA LYS A 92 7.06 4.91 6.32
C LYS A 92 6.17 4.34 7.42
N ASN A 93 6.11 5.05 8.56
CA ASN A 93 5.31 4.66 9.70
C ASN A 93 3.81 4.66 9.38
N TYR A 94 3.32 5.68 8.66
CA TYR A 94 1.94 5.74 8.21
C TYR A 94 1.54 4.53 7.35
N LEU A 95 2.36 4.20 6.34
CA LEU A 95 2.12 3.03 5.48
C LEU A 95 2.18 1.71 6.25
N LYS A 96 3.13 1.58 7.21
CA LYS A 96 3.21 0.45 8.13
C LYS A 96 1.90 0.25 8.90
N VAL A 97 1.33 1.33 9.45
CA VAL A 97 0.05 1.29 10.17
C VAL A 97 -1.10 0.91 9.24
N TYR A 98 -1.16 1.50 8.04
CA TYR A 98 -2.17 1.17 7.05
C TYR A 98 -2.20 -0.34 6.73
N ILE A 99 -1.02 -0.96 6.64
CA ILE A 99 -0.86 -2.39 6.32
C ILE A 99 -1.26 -3.31 7.49
N ARG A 100 -1.07 -2.89 8.75
CA ARG A 100 -1.23 -3.75 9.95
C ARG A 100 -2.53 -4.53 9.96
N LYS A 101 -3.67 -3.83 10.01
CA LYS A 101 -4.99 -4.47 10.15
C LYS A 101 -5.32 -5.41 8.97
N PRO A 102 -5.27 -4.98 7.70
CA PRO A 102 -5.63 -5.85 6.60
C PRO A 102 -4.65 -7.02 6.43
N MET A 103 -3.36 -6.85 6.75
CA MET A 103 -2.40 -7.95 6.76
C MET A 103 -2.72 -8.97 7.87
N ALA A 104 -3.02 -8.50 9.09
CA ALA A 104 -3.39 -9.37 10.21
C ALA A 104 -4.61 -10.25 9.87
N VAL A 105 -5.66 -9.64 9.31
CA VAL A 105 -6.86 -10.37 8.90
C VAL A 105 -6.52 -11.35 7.78
N SER A 106 -5.72 -10.94 6.80
CA SER A 106 -5.34 -11.82 5.68
C SER A 106 -4.56 -13.04 6.17
N LEU A 107 -3.59 -12.87 7.08
CA LEU A 107 -2.83 -13.95 7.70
C LEU A 107 -3.73 -14.91 8.50
N ALA A 108 -4.69 -14.37 9.25
CA ALA A 108 -5.66 -15.19 9.99
C ALA A 108 -6.53 -16.02 9.04
N MET A 109 -6.99 -15.43 7.92
CA MET A 109 -7.80 -16.13 6.92
C MET A 109 -7.02 -17.20 6.16
N THR A 110 -5.73 -17.00 5.92
CA THR A 110 -4.85 -17.99 5.29
C THR A 110 -4.23 -18.98 6.27
N GLN A 111 -4.41 -18.79 7.58
CA GLN A 111 -3.77 -19.59 8.64
C GLN A 111 -2.23 -19.60 8.53
N GLU A 112 -1.65 -18.49 8.09
CA GLU A 112 -0.20 -18.33 7.92
C GLU A 112 0.43 -17.48 9.02
N ARG A 113 1.73 -17.67 9.25
CA ARG A 113 2.56 -16.78 10.05
C ARG A 113 3.46 -15.92 9.17
N SER A 114 3.93 -14.81 9.73
CA SER A 114 4.80 -13.88 9.02
C SER A 114 5.68 -13.13 10.00
N ASP A 115 6.97 -13.46 10.04
CA ASP A 115 7.96 -12.80 10.90
C ASP A 115 8.01 -11.27 10.66
N VAL A 116 7.79 -10.85 9.41
CA VAL A 116 7.69 -9.44 9.02
C VAL A 116 6.48 -8.77 9.69
N PHE A 117 5.37 -9.48 9.82
CA PHE A 117 4.17 -8.96 10.49
C PHE A 117 4.33 -9.00 12.00
N ASP A 118 4.91 -10.07 12.55
CA ASP A 118 5.18 -10.19 13.98
C ASP A 118 6.07 -9.03 14.44
N SER A 119 7.14 -8.74 13.71
CA SER A 119 7.99 -7.56 13.93
C SER A 119 7.20 -6.26 13.82
N LEU A 120 6.40 -6.10 12.75
CA LEU A 120 5.57 -4.92 12.54
C LEU A 120 4.57 -4.70 13.68
N SER A 121 3.99 -5.76 14.22
CA SER A 121 2.94 -5.71 15.24
C SER A 121 3.46 -5.21 16.58
N GLN A 122 4.74 -5.46 16.88
CA GLN A 122 5.39 -5.08 18.14
C GLN A 122 5.99 -3.66 18.12
N LEU A 123 6.13 -3.05 16.94
CA LEU A 123 6.73 -1.72 16.81
C LEU A 123 5.85 -0.65 17.47
N GLU A 124 6.45 0.14 18.36
CA GLU A 124 5.88 1.42 18.76
C GLU A 124 6.02 2.39 17.58
N ILE A 125 4.90 2.97 17.15
CA ILE A 125 4.87 3.86 16.00
C ILE A 125 4.44 5.26 16.43
N VAL A 126 5.30 6.23 16.16
CA VAL A 126 5.01 7.67 16.28
C VAL A 126 4.96 8.27 14.88
N ILE A 127 3.94 9.08 14.61
CA ILE A 127 3.73 9.73 13.32
C ILE A 127 3.32 11.19 13.56
N ASN A 128 4.02 12.12 12.92
CA ASN A 128 3.51 13.47 12.69
C ASN A 128 2.80 13.51 11.33
N LEU A 129 1.48 13.67 11.32
CA LEU A 129 0.68 13.61 10.09
C LEU A 129 0.88 14.81 9.17
N ASN A 130 1.47 15.91 9.66
CA ASN A 130 1.85 17.06 8.83
C ASN A 130 3.04 16.73 7.91
N ASN A 131 3.85 15.74 8.28
CA ASN A 131 4.98 15.27 7.47
C ASN A 131 4.59 14.17 6.47
N VAL A 132 3.35 13.67 6.53
CA VAL A 132 2.83 12.66 5.61
C VAL A 132 2.15 13.36 4.43
N PRO A 133 2.59 13.11 3.17
CA PRO A 133 1.99 13.74 2.00
C PRO A 133 0.48 13.48 1.89
N GLU A 134 -0.29 14.51 1.55
CA GLU A 134 -1.76 14.39 1.38
C GLU A 134 -2.18 13.29 0.42
N ARG A 135 -1.43 13.10 -0.68
CA ARG A 135 -1.67 12.01 -1.63
C ARG A 135 -1.61 10.63 -0.96
N ILE A 136 -0.66 10.42 -0.03
CA ILE A 136 -0.54 9.15 0.68
C ILE A 136 -1.73 8.97 1.62
N LYS A 137 -2.10 10.01 2.38
CA LYS A 137 -3.25 9.97 3.30
C LYS A 137 -4.57 9.72 2.56
N SER A 138 -4.75 10.33 1.39
CA SER A 138 -5.99 10.21 0.62
C SER A 138 -6.20 8.82 0.00
N VAL A 139 -5.13 8.16 -0.44
CA VAL A 139 -5.18 6.80 -1.01
C VAL A 139 -5.19 5.72 0.09
N HIS A 140 -4.39 5.92 1.14
CA HIS A 140 -4.20 4.97 2.22
C HIS A 140 -4.94 5.41 3.48
N LYS A 141 -6.26 5.60 3.35
CA LYS A 141 -7.09 6.05 4.46
C LYS A 141 -7.07 5.07 5.62
N ILE A 142 -6.87 5.59 6.82
CA ILE A 142 -6.95 4.82 8.06
C ILE A 142 -7.97 5.50 8.96
N SER A 143 -9.07 4.81 9.23
CA SER A 143 -10.14 5.34 10.08
C SER A 143 -9.57 5.76 11.44
N ASN A 144 -10.02 6.92 11.94
CA ASN A 144 -9.65 7.51 13.23
C ASN A 144 -8.24 8.10 13.35
N LEU A 145 -7.42 8.06 12.28
CA LEU A 145 -6.10 8.71 12.26
C LEU A 145 -6.15 10.09 11.58
N GLU A 146 -7.07 10.31 10.64
CA GLU A 146 -7.10 11.50 9.78
C GLU A 146 -7.29 12.85 10.51
N ASN A 147 -7.78 12.83 11.76
CA ASN A 147 -8.12 14.04 12.53
C ASN A 147 -7.08 14.43 13.60
N SER A 148 -6.00 13.67 13.77
CA SER A 148 -4.99 13.91 14.82
C SER A 148 -3.68 14.43 14.21
N GLU A 149 -3.14 15.56 14.68
CA GLU A 149 -1.86 16.08 14.15
C GLU A 149 -0.68 15.14 14.42
N ASN A 150 -0.63 14.58 15.63
CA ASN A 150 0.37 13.61 16.05
C ASN A 150 -0.33 12.34 16.54
N VAL A 151 0.19 11.19 16.10
CA VAL A 151 -0.35 9.89 16.44
C VAL A 151 0.75 9.09 17.11
N LYS A 152 0.42 8.56 18.29
CA LYS A 152 1.21 7.55 18.96
C LYS A 152 0.41 6.26 19.03
N LEU A 153 0.91 5.22 18.37
CA LEU A 153 0.36 3.88 18.43
C LEU A 153 1.30 3.02 19.27
N THR A 154 0.91 2.85 20.53
CA THR A 154 1.49 1.87 21.44
C THR A 154 0.82 0.53 21.23
N THR A 155 1.58 -0.54 21.41
CA THR A 155 1.10 -1.93 21.40
C THR A 155 0.12 -2.21 22.53
#